data_AF-U6LZF4-F1
#
_entry.id   AF-U6LZF4-F1
#
_cell.length_a   1.000
_cell.length_b   1.000
_cell.length_c   1.000
_cell.angle_alpha   90.00
_cell.angle_beta   90.00
_cell.angle_gamma   90.00
#
_symmetry.space_group_name_H-M   'P 1'
#
loop_
_entity.id
_entity.type
_entity.pdbx_description
1 polymer ?
#
loop_
_entity_poly.entity_id
_entity_poly.type
_entity_poly.pdbx_seq_one_letter_code
_entity_poly.pdbx_strand_id
1 'polypeptide(L)'
;MQTEQRKQKRNNRPLPTHNQRRRQSNCLGLRVEVLNPGRDPIWWMGSTASLKSQFNLASVSSFDVKAYTMHDLLDWDFHVLALPEPEAVRLCRDLLVYYADRAALGIRGEVIMNFCGALHANYLPNPYHNFYHALNVVQVLCLLLALPDVGARFSPTDYFVLSVAALGHDLGHPGFNNLFMQRNQTSVEGLCFTVQ
;
A
#
# COMPACT_ATOMS: atom_id res chain seq x y z
N MET A 1 -35.34 62.50 27.60
CA MET A 1 -34.04 61.87 27.94
C MET A 1 -34.05 61.65 29.45
N GLN A 2 -33.87 60.39 29.89
CA GLN A 2 -33.70 59.90 31.28
C GLN A 2 -34.93 60.06 32.22
N THR A 3 -35.78 59.05 32.53
CA THR A 3 -35.65 57.74 33.22
C THR A 3 -34.99 57.76 34.60
N GLU A 4 -35.78 57.56 35.67
CA GLU A 4 -35.55 56.63 36.81
C GLU A 4 -36.85 56.51 37.66
N GLN A 5 -37.50 55.34 37.67
CA GLN A 5 -37.50 54.29 38.71
C GLN A 5 -38.59 54.42 39.80
N ARG A 6 -39.66 53.61 39.65
CA ARG A 6 -40.54 53.19 40.75
C ARG A 6 -40.49 51.66 40.88
N LYS A 7 -40.13 51.23 42.10
CA LYS A 7 -40.12 49.85 42.63
C LYS A 7 -41.44 49.12 42.36
N GLN A 8 -41.40 47.80 42.10
CA GLN A 8 -42.33 46.84 42.72
C GLN A 8 -41.80 45.39 42.66
N LYS A 9 -41.82 44.76 43.84
CA LYS A 9 -41.57 43.37 44.25
C LYS A 9 -41.87 42.28 43.19
N ARG A 10 -40.97 41.27 43.09
CA ARG A 10 -41.32 39.92 42.63
C ARG A 10 -40.70 38.82 43.50
N ASN A 11 -41.51 37.79 43.66
CA ASN A 11 -41.49 36.73 44.66
C ASN A 11 -40.33 35.73 44.54
N ASN A 12 -39.87 35.26 45.71
CA ASN A 12 -39.12 34.02 45.87
C ASN A 12 -39.99 32.80 45.51
N ARG A 13 -39.53 31.96 44.57
CA ARG A 13 -39.86 30.52 44.50
C ARG A 13 -38.61 29.75 44.08
N PRO A 14 -38.29 28.62 44.73
CA PRO A 14 -37.15 27.79 44.34
C PRO A 14 -37.43 27.01 43.05
N LEU A 15 -36.40 26.85 42.23
CA LEU A 15 -36.40 26.09 40.98
C LEU A 15 -36.48 24.57 41.26
N PRO A 16 -37.27 23.79 40.51
CA PRO A 16 -37.31 22.35 40.63
C PRO A 16 -36.11 21.68 39.94
N THR A 17 -35.59 20.64 40.56
CA THR A 17 -34.52 19.76 40.08
C THR A 17 -34.95 19.00 38.82
N HIS A 18 -34.20 19.16 37.74
CA HIS A 18 -34.47 18.47 36.48
C HIS A 18 -33.87 17.06 36.51
N ASN A 19 -34.75 16.06 36.70
CA ASN A 19 -34.47 14.64 36.47
C ASN A 19 -33.90 14.42 35.07
N GLN A 20 -32.66 13.91 34.96
CA GLN A 20 -32.11 13.39 33.71
C GLN A 20 -32.77 12.06 33.35
N ARG A 21 -33.83 12.11 32.52
CA ARG A 21 -34.30 10.92 31.80
C ARG A 21 -33.37 10.67 30.61
N ARG A 22 -32.61 9.57 30.67
CA ARG A 22 -31.85 8.99 29.58
C ARG A 22 -32.74 8.82 28.34
N ARG A 23 -32.44 9.52 27.25
CA ARG A 23 -32.89 9.16 25.91
C ARG A 23 -31.96 8.07 25.39
N GLN A 24 -32.44 6.85 25.28
CA GLN A 24 -31.78 5.80 24.52
C GLN A 24 -31.93 6.11 23.04
N SER A 25 -30.84 6.50 22.40
CA SER A 25 -30.71 6.55 20.95
C SER A 25 -30.42 5.15 20.44
N ASN A 26 -31.38 4.55 19.73
CA ASN A 26 -31.17 3.35 18.94
C ASN A 26 -30.30 3.69 17.72
N CYS A 27 -28.98 3.56 17.87
CA CYS A 27 -28.07 3.49 16.73
C CYS A 27 -27.96 2.02 16.30
N LEU A 28 -28.36 1.74 15.05
CA LEU A 28 -28.11 0.49 14.35
C LEU A 28 -26.60 0.21 14.38
N GLY A 29 -26.19 -0.79 15.17
CA GLY A 29 -24.81 -1.20 15.27
C GLY A 29 -24.35 -1.87 13.98
N LEU A 30 -23.60 -1.14 13.16
CA LEU A 30 -22.65 -1.75 12.23
C LEU A 30 -21.58 -2.44 13.07
N ARG A 31 -21.65 -3.76 13.12
CA ARG A 31 -20.62 -4.61 13.71
C ARG A 31 -19.38 -4.49 12.83
N VAL A 32 -18.46 -3.62 13.23
CA VAL A 32 -17.09 -3.64 12.72
C VAL A 32 -16.46 -4.90 13.29
N GLU A 33 -16.28 -5.92 12.45
CA GLU A 33 -15.39 -7.02 12.80
C GLU A 33 -13.98 -6.46 12.91
N VAL A 34 -13.49 -6.40 14.14
CA VAL A 34 -12.09 -6.08 14.45
C VAL A 34 -11.25 -7.17 13.81
N LEU A 35 -10.50 -6.80 12.76
CA LEU A 35 -9.53 -7.69 12.13
C LEU A 35 -8.42 -8.03 13.13
N ASN A 36 -8.58 -9.20 13.76
CA ASN A 36 -7.59 -10.11 14.32
C ASN A 36 -6.36 -9.48 15.05
N PRO A 37 -6.39 -9.36 16.39
CA PRO A 37 -5.24 -8.90 17.16
C PRO A 37 -4.31 -10.09 17.46
N GLY A 38 -3.29 -10.25 16.64
CA GLY A 38 -2.25 -11.26 16.87
C GLY A 38 -1.72 -11.88 15.58
N ARG A 39 -0.99 -11.11 14.77
CA ARG A 39 -0.13 -11.69 13.73
C ARG A 39 1.27 -11.87 14.29
N ASP A 40 1.73 -13.12 14.28
CA ASP A 40 3.10 -13.47 14.65
C ASP A 40 4.10 -12.68 13.79
N PRO A 41 5.26 -12.25 14.34
CA PRO A 41 6.25 -11.42 13.64
C PRO A 41 6.91 -12.09 12.42
N ILE A 42 6.57 -13.36 12.13
CA ILE A 42 7.10 -14.17 11.04
C ILE A 42 5.97 -14.76 10.18
N TRP A 43 4.77 -14.18 10.20
CA TRP A 43 3.61 -14.69 9.44
C TRP A 43 3.89 -14.83 7.93
N TRP A 44 4.78 -14.01 7.38
CA TRP A 44 5.24 -14.08 5.99
C TRP A 44 6.03 -15.36 5.67
N MET A 45 6.65 -16.04 6.65
CA MET A 45 7.28 -17.35 6.40
C MET A 45 6.25 -18.40 6.00
N GLY A 46 5.00 -18.29 6.47
CA GLY A 46 3.87 -19.12 6.04
C GLY A 46 3.47 -18.88 4.58
N SER A 47 3.75 -17.69 4.03
CA SER A 47 3.53 -17.41 2.60
C SER A 47 4.39 -18.28 1.70
N THR A 48 5.55 -18.78 2.13
CA THR A 48 6.38 -19.65 1.27
C THR A 48 5.70 -20.99 0.95
N ALA A 49 4.90 -21.54 1.87
CA ALA A 49 4.09 -22.72 1.60
C ALA A 49 2.88 -22.39 0.72
N SER A 50 2.27 -21.21 0.89
CA SER A 50 1.21 -20.70 0.01
C SER A 50 1.74 -20.42 -1.40
N LEU A 51 2.97 -19.91 -1.55
CA LEU A 51 3.64 -19.70 -2.83
C LEU A 51 3.88 -21.03 -3.56
N LYS A 52 4.30 -22.08 -2.86
CA LYS A 52 4.40 -23.44 -3.45
C LYS A 52 3.04 -24.00 -3.90
N SER A 53 1.95 -23.63 -3.21
CA SER A 53 0.58 -24.01 -3.58
C SER A 53 -0.01 -23.16 -4.72
N GLN A 54 0.31 -21.87 -4.77
CA GLN A 54 -0.14 -20.94 -5.82
C GLN A 54 0.64 -21.17 -7.13
N PHE A 55 1.89 -21.60 -7.02
CA PHE A 55 2.73 -22.02 -8.15
C PHE A 55 2.87 -23.55 -8.18
N ASN A 56 1.75 -24.26 -8.33
CA ASN A 56 1.76 -25.69 -8.61
C ASN A 56 2.41 -25.94 -9.99
N LEU A 57 3.75 -26.02 -9.97
CA LEU A 57 4.65 -25.98 -11.13
C LEU A 57 4.44 -27.14 -12.11
N ALA A 58 3.77 -28.21 -11.68
CA ALA A 58 3.56 -29.42 -12.48
C ALA A 58 2.23 -29.45 -13.25
N SER A 59 1.32 -28.48 -13.03
CA SER A 59 -0.04 -28.52 -13.62
C SER A 59 -0.39 -27.33 -14.51
N VAL A 60 0.45 -26.30 -14.62
CA VAL A 60 0.21 -25.20 -15.57
C VAL A 60 0.74 -25.61 -16.94
N SER A 61 -0.06 -26.42 -17.62
CA SER A 61 0.07 -26.73 -19.04
C SER A 61 0.34 -25.46 -19.84
N SER A 62 1.48 -25.41 -20.55
CA SER A 62 1.71 -24.75 -21.85
C SER A 62 0.82 -23.57 -22.29
N PHE A 63 0.48 -22.64 -21.39
CA PHE A 63 -0.01 -21.33 -21.80
C PHE A 63 1.18 -20.60 -22.40
N ASP A 64 0.95 -19.94 -23.53
CA ASP A 64 1.94 -19.15 -24.24
C ASP A 64 2.44 -18.05 -23.28
N VAL A 65 3.53 -18.33 -22.54
CA VAL A 65 4.03 -17.43 -21.51
C VAL A 65 4.72 -16.30 -22.25
N LYS A 66 3.99 -15.20 -22.47
CA LYS A 66 4.57 -13.99 -23.02
C LYS A 66 5.64 -13.48 -22.05
N ALA A 67 6.90 -13.63 -22.44
CA ALA A 67 8.01 -12.99 -21.76
C ALA A 67 8.03 -11.51 -22.18
N TYR A 68 8.04 -10.62 -21.20
CA TYR A 68 8.19 -9.19 -21.44
C TYR A 68 9.67 -8.84 -21.40
N THR A 69 10.11 -8.07 -22.37
CA THR A 69 11.47 -7.57 -22.46
C THR A 69 11.56 -6.17 -21.86
N MET A 70 12.78 -5.73 -21.60
CA MET A 70 13.01 -4.32 -21.25
C MET A 70 12.59 -3.36 -22.36
N HIS A 71 12.50 -3.79 -23.62
CA HIS A 71 11.97 -2.93 -24.69
C HIS A 71 10.47 -2.70 -24.52
N ASP A 72 9.72 -3.71 -24.10
CA ASP A 72 8.30 -3.54 -23.78
C ASP A 72 8.11 -2.57 -22.62
N LEU A 73 8.92 -2.68 -21.56
CA LEU A 73 8.88 -1.77 -20.40
C LEU A 73 9.24 -0.31 -20.74
N LEU A 74 10.03 -0.10 -21.80
CA LEU A 74 10.43 1.23 -22.28
C LEU A 74 9.45 1.81 -23.31
N ASP A 75 8.34 1.13 -23.57
CA ASP A 75 7.21 1.70 -24.29
C ASP A 75 6.28 2.44 -23.32
N TRP A 76 5.96 3.70 -23.62
CA TRP A 76 5.02 4.49 -22.83
C TRP A 76 3.60 3.90 -22.87
N ASP A 77 3.27 3.19 -23.95
CA ASP A 77 1.97 2.53 -24.14
C ASP A 77 1.94 1.11 -23.54
N PHE A 78 2.93 0.72 -22.73
CA PHE A 78 2.91 -0.56 -22.04
C PHE A 78 1.93 -0.58 -20.87
N HIS A 79 0.84 -1.34 -21.02
CA HIS A 79 -0.26 -1.39 -20.06
C HIS A 79 -0.01 -2.38 -18.91
N VAL A 80 0.85 -2.01 -17.96
CA VAL A 80 1.13 -2.80 -16.73
C VAL A 80 -0.14 -3.19 -15.97
N LEU A 81 -1.13 -2.29 -15.91
CA LEU A 81 -2.37 -2.48 -15.15
C LEU A 81 -3.30 -3.54 -15.74
N ALA A 82 -3.09 -3.91 -17.01
CA ALA A 82 -3.91 -4.89 -17.73
C ALA A 82 -3.32 -6.31 -17.67
N LEU A 83 -2.16 -6.48 -17.03
CA LEU A 83 -1.49 -7.78 -16.95
C LEU A 83 -2.26 -8.74 -16.03
N PRO A 84 -2.40 -10.02 -16.40
CA PRO A 84 -2.78 -11.06 -15.46
C PRO A 84 -1.83 -11.10 -14.26
N GLU A 85 -2.36 -11.35 -13.07
CA GLU A 85 -1.58 -11.35 -11.82
C GLU A 85 -0.31 -12.23 -11.87
N PRO A 86 -0.35 -13.47 -12.43
CA PRO A 86 0.86 -14.28 -12.54
C PRO A 86 1.92 -13.64 -13.47
N GLU A 87 1.51 -12.90 -14.49
CA GLU A 87 2.39 -12.18 -15.41
C GLU A 87 2.97 -10.93 -14.75
N ALA A 88 2.16 -10.21 -13.97
CA ALA A 88 2.60 -9.05 -13.20
C ALA A 88 3.72 -9.43 -12.19
N VAL A 89 3.57 -10.54 -11.47
CA VAL A 89 4.60 -11.04 -10.54
C VAL A 89 5.85 -11.51 -11.29
N ARG A 90 5.68 -12.16 -12.45
CA ARG A 90 6.83 -12.55 -13.29
C ARG A 90 7.59 -11.35 -13.84
N LEU A 91 6.88 -10.32 -14.31
CA LEU A 91 7.48 -9.06 -14.77
C LEU A 91 8.31 -8.40 -13.67
N CYS A 92 7.78 -8.34 -12.44
CA CYS A 92 8.50 -7.86 -11.26
C CYS A 92 9.83 -8.59 -11.07
N ARG A 93 9.78 -9.93 -11.14
CA ARG A 93 10.96 -10.80 -10.99
C ARG A 93 11.96 -10.58 -12.12
N ASP A 94 11.49 -10.56 -13.37
CA ASP A 94 12.35 -10.44 -14.55
C ASP A 94 13.06 -9.08 -14.58
N LEU A 95 12.38 -8.01 -14.18
CA LEU A 95 12.95 -6.67 -14.01
C LEU A 95 14.05 -6.64 -12.92
N LEU A 96 13.79 -7.23 -11.76
CA LEU A 96 14.80 -7.27 -10.68
C LEU A 96 15.99 -8.16 -11.03
N VAL A 97 15.78 -9.29 -11.71
CA VAL A 97 16.87 -10.13 -12.25
C VAL A 97 17.71 -9.32 -13.25
N TYR A 98 17.06 -8.63 -14.19
CA TYR A 98 17.75 -7.82 -15.20
C TYR A 98 18.68 -6.76 -14.58
N TYR A 99 18.21 -6.03 -13.57
CA TYR A 99 19.05 -5.03 -12.89
C TYR A 99 20.09 -5.65 -11.97
N ALA A 100 19.77 -6.76 -11.28
CA ALA A 100 20.74 -7.47 -10.45
C ALA A 100 21.91 -8.03 -11.28
N ASP A 101 21.63 -8.57 -12.46
CA ASP A 101 22.64 -9.09 -13.39
C ASP A 101 23.50 -7.96 -13.95
N ARG A 102 22.90 -6.83 -14.37
CA ARG A 102 23.63 -5.64 -14.80
C ARG A 102 24.54 -5.06 -13.71
N ALA A 103 24.12 -5.17 -12.46
CA ALA A 103 24.90 -4.75 -11.30
C ALA A 103 25.88 -5.83 -10.80
N ALA A 104 25.94 -6.99 -11.45
CA ALA A 104 26.78 -8.12 -11.08
C ALA A 104 26.65 -8.53 -9.58
N LEU A 105 25.43 -8.46 -9.03
CA LEU A 105 25.19 -8.69 -7.60
C LEU A 105 25.22 -10.17 -7.20
N GLY A 106 25.15 -11.11 -8.16
CA GLY A 106 25.19 -12.54 -7.90
C GLY A 106 23.98 -13.07 -7.09
N ILE A 107 22.84 -12.39 -7.16
CA ILE A 107 21.63 -12.77 -6.42
C ILE A 107 20.97 -13.95 -7.14
N ARG A 108 20.75 -15.05 -6.42
CA ARG A 108 20.05 -16.21 -6.98
C ARG A 108 18.61 -15.83 -7.37
N GLY A 109 18.18 -16.21 -8.58
CA GLY A 109 16.83 -15.91 -9.08
C GLY A 109 15.70 -16.40 -8.16
N GLU A 110 15.91 -17.48 -7.40
CA GLU A 110 14.96 -17.97 -6.39
C GLU A 110 14.74 -16.96 -5.24
N VAL A 111 15.79 -16.24 -4.83
CA VAL A 111 15.69 -15.20 -3.81
C VAL A 111 14.86 -14.03 -4.33
N ILE A 112 15.08 -13.62 -5.57
CA ILE A 112 14.31 -12.56 -6.22
C ILE A 112 12.84 -12.99 -6.39
N MET A 113 12.58 -14.23 -6.83
CA MET A 113 11.21 -14.73 -6.96
C MET A 113 10.46 -14.76 -5.62
N ASN A 114 11.12 -15.24 -4.55
CA ASN A 114 10.55 -15.23 -3.21
C ASN A 114 10.28 -13.80 -2.71
N PHE A 115 11.19 -12.88 -2.99
CA PHE A 115 11.03 -11.47 -2.67
C PHE A 115 9.84 -10.85 -3.42
N CYS A 116 9.69 -11.08 -4.73
CA CYS A 116 8.55 -10.60 -5.53
C CYS A 116 7.23 -11.20 -5.04
N GLY A 117 7.20 -12.48 -4.68
CA GLY A 117 6.03 -13.10 -4.08
C GLY A 117 5.65 -12.48 -2.73
N ALA A 118 6.64 -12.16 -1.90
CA ALA A 118 6.42 -11.46 -0.64
C ALA A 118 5.94 -10.02 -0.85
N LEU A 119 6.51 -9.27 -1.81
CA LEU A 119 6.03 -7.94 -2.19
C LEU A 119 4.54 -7.98 -2.57
N HIS A 120 4.17 -8.85 -3.50
CA HIS A 120 2.80 -9.00 -3.96
C HIS A 120 1.84 -9.32 -2.81
N ALA A 121 2.19 -10.28 -1.96
CA ALA A 121 1.35 -10.71 -0.83
C ALA A 121 1.18 -9.64 0.26
N ASN A 122 2.04 -8.61 0.31
CA ASN A 122 2.00 -7.54 1.31
C ASN A 122 1.42 -6.22 0.80
N TYR A 123 1.04 -6.15 -0.48
CA TYR A 123 0.19 -5.07 -0.97
C TYR A 123 -1.28 -5.35 -0.63
N LEU A 124 -1.93 -4.40 0.03
CA LEU A 124 -3.35 -4.51 0.36
C LEU A 124 -4.21 -4.27 -0.89
N PRO A 125 -5.43 -4.86 -0.97
CA PRO A 125 -6.32 -4.73 -2.13
C PRO A 125 -7.02 -3.36 -2.15
N ASN A 126 -6.24 -2.29 -2.18
CA ASN A 126 -6.76 -0.93 -2.31
C ASN A 126 -7.11 -0.62 -3.78
N PRO A 127 -8.09 0.26 -4.04
CA PRO A 127 -8.41 0.69 -5.41
C PRO A 127 -7.22 1.33 -6.15
N TYR A 128 -6.32 1.99 -5.43
CA TYR A 128 -5.16 2.67 -5.99
C TYR A 128 -3.82 2.13 -5.46
N HIS A 129 -3.55 2.23 -4.15
CA HIS A 129 -2.29 1.80 -3.52
C HIS A 129 -2.18 0.27 -3.39
N ASN A 130 -2.07 -0.40 -4.54
CA ASN A 130 -1.95 -1.85 -4.68
C ASN A 130 -0.67 -2.22 -5.46
N PHE A 131 -0.42 -3.51 -5.64
CA PHE A 131 0.78 -4.00 -6.31
C PHE A 131 0.95 -3.46 -7.74
N TYR A 132 -0.14 -3.28 -8.49
CA TYR A 132 -0.09 -2.75 -9.85
C TYR A 132 0.32 -1.27 -9.88
N HIS A 133 -0.04 -0.49 -8.85
CA HIS A 133 0.49 0.87 -8.71
C HIS A 133 2.01 0.86 -8.55
N ALA A 134 2.55 -0.02 -7.71
CA ALA A 134 3.99 -0.17 -7.54
C ALA A 134 4.69 -0.60 -8.85
N LEU A 135 4.09 -1.53 -9.60
CA LEU A 135 4.59 -1.93 -10.92
C LEU A 135 4.56 -0.79 -11.94
N ASN A 136 3.52 0.03 -11.93
CA ASN A 136 3.46 1.21 -12.79
C ASN A 136 4.55 2.23 -12.42
N VAL A 137 4.78 2.46 -11.12
CA VAL A 137 5.85 3.36 -10.64
C VAL A 137 7.23 2.87 -11.10
N VAL A 138 7.53 1.56 -11.00
CA VAL A 138 8.83 1.04 -11.47
C VAL A 138 8.96 1.08 -13.01
N GLN A 139 7.86 0.93 -13.76
CA GLN A 139 7.89 1.07 -15.21
C GLN A 139 8.20 2.51 -15.64
N VAL A 140 7.57 3.50 -15.01
CA VAL A 140 7.89 4.93 -15.22
C VAL A 140 9.33 5.24 -14.80
N LEU A 141 9.81 4.63 -13.70
CA LEU A 141 11.22 4.74 -13.32
C LEU A 141 12.15 4.19 -14.42
N CYS A 142 11.83 3.06 -15.05
CA CYS A 142 12.62 2.52 -16.16
C CYS A 142 12.68 3.48 -17.34
N LEU A 143 11.56 4.11 -17.71
CA LEU A 143 11.49 5.14 -18.74
C LEU A 143 12.38 6.34 -18.40
N LEU A 144 12.34 6.82 -17.15
CA LEU A 144 13.18 7.93 -16.70
C LEU A 144 14.67 7.58 -16.73
N LEU A 145 15.05 6.37 -16.27
CA LEU A 145 16.43 5.90 -16.28
C LEU A 145 16.96 5.61 -17.69
N ALA A 146 16.08 5.43 -18.68
CA ALA A 146 16.45 5.30 -20.09
C ALA A 146 16.78 6.63 -20.77
N LEU A 147 16.43 7.77 -20.17
CA LEU A 147 16.85 9.08 -20.67
C LEU A 147 18.37 9.24 -20.48
N PRO A 148 19.16 9.53 -21.53
CA PRO A 148 20.63 9.54 -21.44
C PRO A 148 21.17 10.44 -20.32
N ASP A 149 20.62 11.64 -20.17
CA ASP A 149 21.06 12.63 -19.18
C ASP A 149 20.74 12.21 -17.74
N VAL A 150 19.68 11.43 -17.54
CA VAL A 150 19.28 10.93 -16.22
C VAL A 150 20.05 9.65 -15.89
N GLY A 151 20.00 8.66 -16.79
CA GLY A 151 20.64 7.36 -16.61
C GLY A 151 22.15 7.46 -16.39
N ALA A 152 22.83 8.38 -17.09
CA ALA A 152 24.27 8.59 -16.92
C ALA A 152 24.68 9.03 -15.50
N ARG A 153 23.75 9.44 -14.64
CA ARG A 153 24.02 9.88 -13.27
C ARG A 153 23.99 8.76 -12.23
N PHE A 154 23.60 7.54 -12.64
CA PHE A 154 23.38 6.41 -11.75
C PHE A 154 24.22 5.22 -12.18
N SER A 155 24.71 4.46 -11.21
CA SER A 155 25.40 3.20 -11.44
C SER A 155 24.40 2.05 -11.69
N PRO A 156 24.85 0.92 -12.24
CA PRO A 156 24.01 -0.27 -12.35
C PRO A 156 23.41 -0.72 -11.01
N THR A 157 24.18 -0.58 -9.91
CA THR A 157 23.70 -0.87 -8.56
C THR A 157 22.56 0.06 -8.14
N ASP A 158 22.64 1.35 -8.50
CA ASP A 158 21.57 2.31 -8.21
C ASP A 158 20.29 1.94 -8.94
N TYR A 159 20.35 1.44 -10.19
CA TYR A 159 19.15 0.98 -10.90
C TYR A 159 18.43 -0.14 -10.16
N PHE A 160 19.19 -1.10 -9.61
CA PHE A 160 18.61 -2.17 -8.80
C PHE A 160 17.98 -1.62 -7.51
N VAL A 161 18.69 -0.76 -6.76
CA VAL A 161 18.21 -0.18 -5.51
C VAL A 161 16.96 0.69 -5.73
N LEU A 162 16.97 1.54 -6.77
CA LEU A 162 15.83 2.38 -7.14
C LEU A 162 14.62 1.51 -7.55
N SER A 163 14.85 0.40 -8.25
CA SER A 163 13.77 -0.52 -8.62
C SER A 163 13.15 -1.20 -7.41
N VAL A 164 13.96 -1.65 -6.45
CA VAL A 164 13.49 -2.21 -5.17
C VAL A 164 12.72 -1.16 -4.37
N ALA A 165 13.23 0.07 -4.29
CA ALA A 165 12.58 1.17 -3.58
C ALA A 165 11.23 1.53 -4.21
N ALA A 166 11.16 1.65 -5.54
CA ALA A 166 9.94 1.92 -6.28
C ALA A 166 8.89 0.82 -6.07
N LEU A 167 9.29 -0.44 -6.12
CA LEU A 167 8.40 -1.59 -5.90
C LEU A 167 7.91 -1.70 -4.44
N GLY A 168 8.67 -1.19 -3.48
CA GLY A 168 8.36 -1.29 -2.06
C GLY A 168 7.72 -0.05 -1.42
N HIS A 169 7.58 1.06 -2.16
CA HIS A 169 7.30 2.37 -1.57
C HIS A 169 5.97 2.47 -0.81
N ASP A 170 4.99 1.66 -1.20
CA ASP A 170 3.60 1.68 -0.70
C ASP A 170 3.19 0.35 -0.03
N LEU A 171 4.16 -0.51 0.33
CA LEU A 171 3.87 -1.77 1.02
C LEU A 171 3.10 -1.53 2.31
N GLY A 172 2.05 -2.30 2.54
CA GLY A 172 1.20 -2.19 3.73
C GLY A 172 0.32 -0.94 3.79
N HIS A 173 0.26 -0.12 2.72
CA HIS A 173 -0.53 1.11 2.73
C HIS A 173 -2.01 0.82 3.01
N PRO A 174 -2.65 1.45 4.03
CA PRO A 174 -4.01 1.10 4.47
C PRO A 174 -5.14 1.66 3.60
N GLY A 175 -4.79 2.42 2.55
CA GLY A 175 -5.76 3.06 1.64
C GLY A 175 -6.27 4.42 2.13
N PHE A 176 -5.74 4.93 3.23
CA PHE A 176 -6.05 6.26 3.77
C PHE A 176 -4.82 7.14 3.79
N ASN A 177 -5.01 8.44 3.53
CA ASN A 177 -3.91 9.40 3.64
C ASN A 177 -3.57 9.72 5.11
N ASN A 178 -2.39 10.32 5.31
CA ASN A 178 -1.87 10.62 6.65
C ASN A 178 -2.77 11.54 7.47
N LEU A 179 -3.41 12.51 6.82
CA LEU A 179 -4.33 13.43 7.50
C LEU A 179 -5.54 12.70 8.07
N PHE A 180 -6.06 11.69 7.36
CA PHE A 180 -7.12 10.83 7.88
C PHE A 180 -6.65 10.01 9.08
N MET A 181 -5.47 9.41 9.00
CA MET A 181 -4.92 8.60 10.11
C MET A 181 -4.64 9.43 11.36
N GLN A 182 -4.05 10.63 11.21
CA GLN A 182 -3.79 11.55 12.32
C GLN A 182 -5.08 12.01 13.01
N ARG A 183 -6.13 12.30 12.23
CA ARG A 183 -7.43 12.74 12.77
C ARG A 183 -8.15 11.65 13.55
N ASN A 184 -7.91 10.38 13.24
CA ASN A 184 -8.60 9.25 13.84
C ASN A 184 -7.78 8.52 14.91
N GLN A 185 -6.59 9.02 15.27
CA GLN A 185 -5.70 8.43 16.30
C GLN A 185 -5.41 6.94 16.07
N THR A 186 -5.48 6.49 14.83
CA THR A 186 -5.14 5.12 14.47
C THR A 186 -3.62 5.01 14.47
N SER A 187 -3.07 4.13 15.31
CA SER A 187 -1.65 3.84 15.37
C SER A 187 -1.16 3.33 14.02
N VAL A 188 -0.27 4.11 13.39
CA VAL A 188 0.50 3.71 12.20
C VAL A 188 1.63 2.79 12.64
N GLU A 189 1.32 1.53 12.91
CA GLU A 189 2.35 0.50 12.96
C GLU A 189 2.76 0.14 11.53
N GLY A 190 3.62 0.97 10.94
CA GLY A 190 4.33 0.69 9.69
C GLY A 190 4.03 1.65 8.55
N LEU A 191 5.06 2.42 8.17
CA LEU A 191 5.29 2.97 6.84
C LEU A 191 4.22 3.92 6.27
N CYS A 192 4.24 5.16 6.75
CA CYS A 192 4.19 6.26 5.80
C CYS A 192 5.53 6.98 5.81
N PHE A 193 6.29 6.86 4.71
CA PHE A 193 7.41 7.74 4.43
C PHE A 193 6.86 9.14 4.11
N THR A 194 6.34 9.86 5.11
CA THR A 194 6.29 11.31 5.02
C THR A 194 7.70 11.82 5.21
N VAL A 195 8.33 12.17 4.09
CA VAL A 195 9.33 13.24 4.08
C VAL A 195 8.59 14.48 4.59
N GLN A 196 8.81 14.81 5.87
CA GLN A 196 8.55 16.16 6.41
C GLN A 196 9.80 17.00 6.22
#